data_AF-A0A5A7VD35-F1
#
_entry.id   AF-A0A5A7VD35-F1
#
_cell.length_a   1.000
_cell.length_b   1.000
_cell.length_c   1.000
_cell.angle_alpha   90.00
_cell.angle_beta   90.00
_cell.angle_gamma   90.00
#
_symmetry.space_group_name_H-M   'P 1'
#
loop_
_entity.id
_entity.type
_entity.pdbx_description
1 polymer ?
#
loop_
_entity_poly.entity_id
_entity_poly.type
_entity_poly.pdbx_seq_one_letter_code
_entity_poly.pdbx_strand_id
1 'polypeptide(L)' 'MLPRFAYILELRNPGSVVEYKVDVDSRFLYFFMALSTSISGWQHYRPVISIDGTSLKNKYDGTLLSASTPDANNRFFH' A
#
# COMPACT_ATOMS: atom_id res chain seq x y z
N MET A 1 -10.10 9.68 -9.13
CA MET A 1 -9.88 8.21 -9.11
C MET A 1 -9.33 7.77 -7.75
N LEU A 2 -8.11 8.18 -7.35
CA LEU A 2 -7.48 7.77 -6.08
C LEU A 2 -8.23 8.16 -4.79
N PRO A 3 -8.76 9.39 -4.62
CA PRO A 3 -9.51 9.74 -3.40
C PRO A 3 -10.78 8.90 -3.21
N ARG A 4 -11.46 8.59 -4.31
CA ARG A 4 -12.66 7.73 -4.29
C ARG A 4 -12.30 6.28 -3.96
N PHE A 5 -11.16 5.81 -4.45
CA PHE A 5 -10.63 4.49 -4.12
C PHE A 5 -10.26 4.40 -2.63
N ALA A 6 -9.54 5.39 -2.10
CA ALA A 6 -9.20 5.52 -0.69
C ALA A 6 -10.45 5.43 0.20
N TYR A 7 -11.47 6.24 -0.12
CA TYR A 7 -12.75 6.24 0.61
C TYR A 7 -13.44 4.87 0.61
N ILE A 8 -13.51 4.19 -0.54
CA ILE A 8 -14.13 2.86 -0.62
C ILE A 8 -13.34 1.82 0.19
N LEU A 9 -12.01 1.95 0.23
CA LEU A 9 -11.15 1.05 0.98
C LEU A 9 -11.33 1.16 2.48
N GLU A 10 -11.36 2.38 3.00
CA GLU A 10 -11.64 2.63 4.41
C GLU A 10 -13.03 2.11 4.80
N LEU A 11 -14.03 2.37 3.94
CA LEU A 11 -15.41 1.92 4.17
C LEU A 11 -15.51 0.38 4.23
N ARG A 12 -14.82 -0.32 3.33
CA ARG A 12 -14.90 -1.79 3.22
C ARG A 12 -14.00 -2.53 4.20
N ASN A 13 -12.92 -1.89 4.66
CA ASN A 13 -11.95 -2.52 5.54
C ASN A 13 -11.71 -1.66 6.79
N PRO A 14 -12.68 -1.61 7.71
CA PRO A 14 -12.52 -0.89 8.98
C PRO A 14 -11.22 -1.29 9.69
N GLY A 15 -10.51 -0.28 10.23
CA GLY A 15 -9.22 -0.45 10.89
C GLY A 15 -8.02 -0.49 9.93
N SER A 16 -8.23 -0.37 8.62
CA SER A 16 -7.14 -0.17 7.66
C SER A 16 -6.64 1.27 7.73
N VAL A 17 -5.35 1.47 7.48
CA VAL A 17 -4.74 2.80 7.37
C VAL A 17 -4.66 3.17 5.90
N VAL A 18 -5.20 4.33 5.53
CA VAL A 18 -5.10 4.88 4.19
C VAL A 18 -4.66 6.34 4.32
N GLU A 19 -3.68 6.75 3.51
CA GLU A 19 -3.25 8.14 3.45
C GLU A 19 -3.14 8.58 1.99
N TYR A 20 -3.81 9.67 1.65
CA TYR A 20 -3.73 10.29 0.33
C TYR A 20 -3.26 11.73 0.51
N LYS A 21 -2.10 12.06 -0.06
CA LYS A 21 -1.50 13.38 0.12
C LYS A 21 -1.28 14.10 -1.20
N VAL A 22 -1.65 15.38 -1.18
CA VAL A 22 -1.43 16.35 -2.24
C VAL A 22 -0.72 17.57 -1.67
N ASP A 23 -0.01 18.31 -2.53
CA ASP A 23 0.57 19.60 -2.16
C ASP A 23 -0.47 20.74 -2.21
N VAL A 24 0.00 21.97 -1.93
CA VAL A 24 -0.83 23.19 -1.97
C VAL A 24 -1.43 23.49 -3.34
N ASP A 25 -0.80 22.97 -4.41
CA ASP A 25 -1.23 23.13 -5.80
C ASP A 25 -2.07 21.93 -6.29
N SER A 26 -2.53 21.07 -5.36
CA SER A 26 -3.28 19.84 -5.65
C SER A 26 -2.52 18.82 -6.50
N ARG A 27 -1.19 18.86 -6.51
CA ARG A 27 -0.35 17.85 -7.16
C ARG A 27 -0.20 16.63 -6.25
N PHE A 28 -0.29 15.46 -6.83
CA PHE A 28 -0.16 14.19 -6.13
C PHE A 28 1.26 14.04 -5.57
N LEU A 29 1.36 13.72 -4.27
CA LEU A 29 2.64 13.41 -3.61
C LEU A 29 2.77 11.90 -3.41
N TYR A 30 1.83 11.31 -2.67
CA TYR A 30 1.81 9.86 -2.45
C TYR A 30 0.43 9.35 -2.05
N PHE A 31 0.31 8.03 -2.15
CA PHE A 31 -0.79 7.25 -1.63
C PHE A 31 -0.21 6.09 -0.82
N PHE A 32 -0.64 5.94 0.43
CA PHE A 32 -0.24 4.87 1.33
C PHE A 32 -1.46 4.06 1.76
N MET A 33 -1.27 2.76 1.93
CA MET A 33 -2.30 1.82 2.35
C MET A 33 -1.68 0.70 3.20
N ALA A 34 -2.34 0.38 4.32
CA ALA A 34 -2.13 -0.85 5.08
C ALA A 34 -3.48 -1.42 5.51
N LEU A 35 -3.79 -2.65 5.06
CA LEU A 35 -5.06 -3.31 5.40
C LEU A 35 -5.08 -3.78 6.85
N SER A 36 -6.23 -3.70 7.52
CA SER A 36 -6.40 -4.10 8.92
C SER A 36 -5.98 -5.55 9.18
N THR A 37 -6.27 -6.45 8.23
CA THR A 37 -5.86 -7.85 8.27
C THR A 37 -4.35 -8.03 8.14
N SER A 38 -3.68 -7.21 7.34
CA SER A 38 -2.21 -7.22 7.23
C SER A 38 -1.57 -6.67 8.51
N ILE A 39 -2.15 -5.62 9.11
CA ILE A 39 -1.68 -5.03 10.36
C ILE A 39 -1.81 -6.03 11.51
N SER A 40 -2.97 -6.69 11.65
CA SER A 40 -3.20 -7.68 12.72
C SER A 40 -2.40 -8.96 12.50
N GLY A 41 -2.23 -9.37 11.24
CA GLY A 41 -1.40 -10.51 10.87
C GLY A 41 0.09 -10.30 11.13
N TRP A 42 0.57 -9.05 11.25
CA TRP A 42 2.00 -8.74 11.39
C TRP A 42 2.69 -9.48 12.55
N GLN A 43 1.99 -9.69 13.67
CA GLN A 43 2.51 -10.44 14.82
C GLN A 43 2.84 -11.92 14.49
N HIS A 44 2.28 -12.45 13.40
CA HIS A 44 2.42 -13.84 12.97
C HIS A 44 3.32 -14.00 11.73
N TYR A 45 3.66 -12.90 11.05
CA TYR A 45 4.60 -12.92 9.92
C TYR A 45 6.04 -12.82 10.42
N ARG A 46 6.97 -13.44 9.69
CA ARG A 46 8.40 -13.15 9.91
C ARG A 46 8.64 -11.67 9.57
N PRO A 47 9.46 -10.93 10.34
CA PRO A 47 9.76 -9.53 10.09
C PRO A 47 10.70 -9.36 8.89
N VAL A 48 10.32 -9.90 7.73
CA VAL A 48 11.04 -9.81 6.46
C VAL A 48 10.15 -9.00 5.53
N ILE A 49 10.51 -7.73 5.33
CA ILE A 49 9.80 -6.83 4.43
C ILE A 49 10.52 -6.88 3.08
N SER A 50 9.91 -7.50 2.07
CA SER A 50 10.36 -7.36 0.69
C SER A 50 9.71 -6.11 0.12
N ILE A 51 10.51 -5.10 -0.22
CA ILE A 51 10.05 -3.90 -0.91
C ILE A 51 10.33 -4.07 -2.39
N ASP A 52 9.28 -4.23 -3.19
CA ASP A 52 9.38 -4.16 -4.65
C ASP A 52 9.03 -2.76 -5.13
N GLY A 53 9.79 -2.26 -6.11
CA GLY A 53 9.63 -0.93 -6.69
C GLY A 53 9.29 -1.05 -8.16
N THR A 54 8.00 -0.97 -8.49
CA THR A 54 7.57 -0.93 -9.88
C THR A 54 7.49 0.51 -10.36
N SER A 55 8.28 0.87 -11.37
CA SER A 55 8.16 2.18 -12.03
C SER A 55 6.80 2.27 -12.73
N LEU A 56 6.00 3.25 -12.34
CA LEU A 56 4.75 3.59 -13.00
C LEU A 56 5.08 4.45 -14.21
N LYS A 57 4.86 3.92 -15.42
CA LYS A 57 4.79 4.76 -16.63
C LYS A 57 3.55 5.63 -16.56
N ASN A 58 3.66 6.78 -15.91
CA ASN A 58 2.64 7.83 -15.92
C ASN A 58 3.29 9.16 -16.27
N LYS A 59 2.48 10.20 -16.55
CA LYS A 59 2.95 11.54 -16.93
C LYS A 59 3.93 12.18 -15.92
N TYR A 60 4.02 11.64 -14.71
CA TYR A 60 4.74 12.19 -13.57
C TYR A 60 5.84 11.23 -13.05
N ASP A 61 6.20 10.18 -13.78
CA ASP A 61 7.25 9.21 -13.46
C ASP A 61 7.23 8.74 -11.99
N GLY A 62 6.10 8.17 -11.56
CA GLY A 62 5.93 7.65 -10.20
C GLY A 62 6.60 6.28 -9.99
N THR A 63 6.85 5.92 -8.73
CA THR A 63 7.24 4.55 -8.34
C THR A 63 6.19 3.99 -7.39
N LEU A 64 5.63 2.83 -7.71
CA LEU A 64 4.81 2.06 -6.79
C LEU A 64 5.73 1.19 -5.95
N LEU A 65 5.77 1.47 -4.64
CA LEU A 65 6.45 0.63 -3.67
C LEU A 65 5.43 -0.34 -3.06
N SER A 66 5.70 -1.64 -3.16
CA SER A 66 4.88 -2.69 -2.55
C SER A 66 5.72 -3.45 -1.52
N ALA A 67 5.21 -3.60 -0.31
CA ALA A 67 5.85 -4.35 0.75
C ALA A 67 5.12 -5.69 0.96
N SER A 68 5.80 -6.81 0.79
CA SER A 68 5.25 -8.16 1.01
C SER A 68 6.14 -8.98 1.94
N THR A 69 5.53 -9.80 2.79
CA THR A 69 6.24 -10.73 3.67
C THR A 69 6.19 -12.15 3.08
N PRO A 70 7.32 -12.90 3.05
CA PRO A 70 7.27 -14.31 2.67
C PRO A 70 6.44 -15.09 3.70
N ASP A 71 5.59 -16.00 3.23
CA ASP A 71 4.87 -16.91 4.10
C ASP A 71 5.82 -17.92 4.79
N ALA A 72 5.30 -18.74 5.70
CA ALA A 72 6.07 -19.75 6.43
C ALA A 72 6.75 -20.79 5.50
N ASN A 73 6.36 -20.85 4.22
CA ASN A 73 6.90 -21.73 3.18
C ASN A 73 7.83 -21.01 2.20
N ASN A 74 8.22 -19.76 2.48
CA ASN A 74 9.18 -18.99 1.68
C ASN A 74 8.73 -18.81 0.22
N ARG A 75 7.41 -18.78 -0.02
CA ARG A 75 6.82 -18.59 -1.35
C ARG A 75 6.26 -17.16 -1.46
N PHE A 76 6.74 -16.44 -2.46
CA PHE A 76 6.17 -15.18 -2.88
C PHE A 76 4.99 -15.50 -3.81
N PHE A 77 3.77 -15.17 -3.42
CA PHE A 77 2.62 -15.25 -4.31
C PHE A 77 2.71 -14.12 -5.34
N HIS A 78 2.63 -14.49 -6.62
CA HIS A 78 2.65 -13.61 -7.79
C HIS A 78 1.23 -13.34 -8.29
#